data_AF-A0A1S8ZSK2-F1
#
_entry.id   AF-A0A1S8ZSK2-F1
#
_cell.length_a   1.000
_cell.length_b   1.000
_cell.length_c   1.000
_cell.angle_alpha   90.00
_cell.angle_beta   90.00
_cell.angle_gamma   90.00
#
_symmetry.space_group_name_H-M   'P 1'
#
loop_
_entity.id
_entity.type
_entity.pdbx_description
1 polymer ?
#
loop_
_entity_poly.entity_id
_entity_poly.type
_entity_poly.pdbx_seq_one_letter_code
_entity_poly.pdbx_strand_id
1 'polypeptide(L)'
;MINKIKYSILILLTLVSFTACQNDDAVTANVDAMVAEPGDLLNQAFPSNKVRVEGQGLEGLKKITLDNKIDIGFNINYNSDKSFIFTIPFDDKLGSRFGVQPITFVTATGSVTKNIELLQPVPTLTKTDPAIATPGFPLEIQGTWFYNISSVTLAGKPVSYTLKSSSSIIIGVPEDAVFGSELVLTTPGGIAKKVIQLLPPVTPEIIVIVSDFDGNGTRTNWDAYGDKDSFNASTANGPTGNYATLVWAGSNANGYNGSSAGGGANFLSAANNDATKTFIDIDVSANVVGAQFAIQLNTIDNKNYGYNFKITDVNWTTKTLTLADFKDNYGFGDPATTLDASKVNEIKVGIVQSDTPNPTIIKYDNIKVRYK
;
A
#
# COMPACT_ATOMS: atom_id res chain seq x y z
N MET A 1 -83.79 81.11 23.65
CA MET A 1 -82.47 81.01 22.99
C MET A 1 -81.94 79.60 23.22
N ILE A 2 -82.30 78.70 22.30
CA ILE A 2 -81.98 77.27 22.28
C ILE A 2 -80.85 77.12 21.27
N ASN A 3 -79.63 76.77 21.71
CA ASN A 3 -78.57 76.20 20.84
C ASN A 3 -77.24 75.82 21.55
N LYS A 4 -77.24 75.26 22.77
CA LYS A 4 -75.98 74.79 23.40
C LYS A 4 -76.08 73.47 24.20
N ILE A 5 -77.01 72.57 23.87
CA ILE A 5 -77.12 71.27 24.56
C ILE A 5 -77.38 70.14 23.55
N LYS A 6 -76.43 69.92 22.62
CA LYS A 6 -76.42 68.72 21.76
C LYS A 6 -75.05 68.07 21.56
N TYR A 7 -73.98 68.60 22.16
CA TYR A 7 -72.61 68.08 21.96
C TYR A 7 -71.99 67.40 23.18
N SER A 8 -72.71 67.28 24.30
CA SER A 8 -72.14 66.69 25.53
C SER A 8 -72.52 65.21 25.75
N ILE A 9 -73.41 64.63 24.94
CA ILE A 9 -73.83 63.21 25.06
C ILE A 9 -73.22 62.33 23.95
N LEU A 10 -72.63 62.91 22.91
CA LEU A 10 -72.00 62.15 21.83
C LEU A 10 -70.49 61.92 22.04
N ILE A 11 -69.87 62.59 23.01
CA ILE A 11 -68.44 62.40 23.34
C ILE A 11 -68.24 61.40 24.49
N LEU A 12 -69.29 61.10 25.27
CA LEU A 12 -69.21 60.15 26.37
C LEU A 12 -69.49 58.69 25.96
N LEU A 13 -70.00 58.45 24.75
CA LEU A 13 -70.30 57.09 24.24
C LEU A 13 -69.26 56.56 23.24
N THR A 14 -68.27 57.35 22.85
CA THR A 14 -67.16 56.94 21.97
C THR A 14 -65.86 56.63 22.73
N LEU A 15 -65.84 56.80 24.06
CA LEU A 15 -64.67 56.50 24.90
C LEU A 15 -64.74 55.17 25.66
N VAL A 16 -65.83 54.39 25.52
CA VAL A 16 -66.00 53.11 26.24
C VAL A 16 -65.94 51.90 25.31
N SER A 17 -65.64 52.09 24.02
CA SER A 17 -65.52 51.00 23.02
C SER A 17 -64.08 50.56 22.71
N PHE A 18 -63.07 51.05 23.44
CA PHE A 18 -61.67 50.63 23.27
C PHE A 18 -61.08 49.83 24.44
N THR A 19 -61.90 49.30 25.35
CA THR A 19 -61.47 48.21 26.24
C THR A 19 -61.99 46.88 25.71
N ALA A 20 -61.71 46.59 24.44
CA ALA A 20 -61.52 45.19 24.10
C ALA A 20 -60.20 44.81 24.76
N CYS A 21 -60.25 44.13 25.91
CA CYS A 21 -59.12 43.29 26.31
C CYS A 21 -58.88 42.35 25.13
N GLN A 22 -57.90 42.67 24.28
CA GLN A 22 -57.20 41.63 23.59
C GLN A 22 -56.70 40.74 24.72
N ASN A 23 -57.18 39.50 24.75
CA ASN A 23 -56.39 38.44 25.35
C ASN A 23 -55.08 38.47 24.56
N ASP A 24 -54.10 39.23 25.06
CA ASP A 24 -52.70 38.97 24.78
C ASP A 24 -52.45 37.61 25.44
N ASP A 25 -52.88 36.55 24.76
CA ASP A 25 -52.43 35.21 25.07
C ASP A 25 -50.92 35.29 25.01
N ALA A 26 -50.27 35.23 26.18
CA ALA A 26 -48.83 35.35 26.28
C ALA A 26 -48.21 34.33 25.30
N VAL A 27 -47.50 34.84 24.29
CA VAL A 27 -46.89 34.02 23.25
C VAL A 27 -45.89 33.10 23.94
N THR A 28 -46.31 31.85 24.14
CA THR A 28 -45.47 30.82 24.74
C THR A 28 -44.52 30.34 23.66
N ALA A 29 -43.23 30.23 24.02
CA ALA A 29 -42.22 29.78 23.08
C ALA A 29 -42.65 28.48 22.37
N ASN A 30 -42.53 28.45 21.04
CA ASN A 30 -42.75 27.27 20.23
C ASN A 30 -41.68 27.20 19.13
N VAL A 31 -41.19 25.98 18.89
CA VAL A 31 -40.26 25.67 17.82
C VAL A 31 -41.00 24.85 16.77
N ASP A 32 -41.07 25.39 15.56
CA ASP A 32 -41.73 24.78 14.42
C ASP A 32 -40.76 23.86 13.65
N ALA A 33 -39.54 24.32 13.44
CA ALA A 33 -38.52 23.57 12.71
C ALA A 33 -37.11 23.84 13.23
N MET A 34 -36.25 22.84 13.10
CA MET A 34 -34.79 22.97 13.20
C MET A 34 -34.21 22.53 11.85
N VAL A 35 -33.55 23.42 11.14
CA VAL A 35 -32.99 23.15 9.81
C VAL A 35 -31.48 23.25 9.87
N ALA A 36 -30.78 22.15 9.55
CA ALA A 36 -29.32 22.10 9.57
C ALA A 36 -28.71 22.39 8.19
N GLU A 37 -27.63 23.16 8.19
CA GLU A 37 -26.86 23.50 6.99
C GLU A 37 -25.40 23.01 7.09
N PRO A 38 -24.82 22.51 5.97
CA PRO A 38 -25.46 22.29 4.66
C PRO A 38 -26.46 21.11 4.64
N GLY A 39 -27.37 21.11 3.66
CA GLY A 39 -28.24 19.97 3.35
C GLY A 39 -29.72 20.15 3.71
N ASP A 40 -30.09 21.26 4.35
CA ASP A 40 -31.46 21.60 4.76
C ASP A 40 -32.16 20.46 5.51
N LEU A 41 -31.41 19.75 6.36
CA LEU A 41 -31.92 18.60 7.11
C LEU A 41 -32.89 19.07 8.19
N LEU A 42 -34.13 18.57 8.14
CA LEU A 42 -35.18 18.92 9.10
C LEU A 42 -35.10 18.03 10.34
N ASN A 43 -34.89 18.64 11.51
CA ASN A 43 -34.75 17.99 12.81
C ASN A 43 -33.66 16.91 12.85
N GLN A 44 -32.69 16.99 11.95
CA GLN A 44 -31.49 16.15 11.92
C GLN A 44 -30.27 17.04 11.68
N ALA A 45 -29.11 16.64 12.18
CA ALA A 45 -27.87 17.35 11.95
C ALA A 45 -26.66 16.42 12.10
N PHE A 46 -25.58 16.70 11.37
CA PHE A 46 -24.26 16.19 11.70
C PHE A 46 -23.59 17.07 12.77
N PRO A 47 -22.62 16.52 13.51
CA PRO A 47 -21.68 17.31 14.28
C PRO A 47 -21.13 18.51 13.50
N SER A 48 -20.99 19.65 14.20
CA SER A 48 -20.52 20.93 13.65
C SER A 48 -21.42 21.59 12.61
N ASN A 49 -22.58 21.02 12.24
CA ASN A 49 -23.55 21.74 11.43
C ASN A 49 -24.06 22.97 12.18
N LYS A 50 -24.36 24.02 11.42
CA LYS A 50 -25.18 25.13 11.91
C LYS A 50 -26.63 24.73 11.80
N VAL A 51 -27.40 24.96 12.85
CA VAL A 51 -28.83 24.70 12.91
C VAL A 51 -29.55 26.03 13.08
N ARG A 52 -30.41 26.36 12.12
CA ARG A 52 -31.36 27.45 12.21
C ARG A 52 -32.64 26.91 12.84
N VAL A 53 -33.04 27.50 13.96
CA VAL A 53 -34.32 27.20 14.60
C VAL A 53 -35.33 28.25 14.14
N GLU A 54 -36.53 27.81 13.82
CA GLU A 54 -37.63 28.67 13.37
C GLU A 54 -38.86 28.41 14.24
N GLY A 55 -39.59 29.48 14.59
CA GLY A 55 -40.75 29.41 15.46
C GLY A 55 -41.28 30.77 15.88
N GLN A 56 -41.85 30.82 17.09
CA GLN A 56 -42.45 32.03 17.69
C GLN A 56 -42.13 32.10 19.19
N GLY A 57 -42.05 33.30 19.76
CA GLY A 57 -41.73 33.47 21.18
C GLY A 57 -40.29 33.07 21.51
N LEU A 58 -39.37 33.14 20.55
CA LEU A 58 -37.98 32.69 20.70
C LEU A 58 -37.03 33.78 21.21
N GLU A 59 -37.51 35.00 21.42
CA GLU A 59 -36.69 36.12 21.88
C GLU A 59 -36.15 35.88 23.30
N GLY A 60 -34.94 36.39 23.55
CA GLY A 60 -34.29 36.27 24.85
C GLY A 60 -33.88 34.84 25.15
N LEU A 61 -33.34 34.11 24.17
CA LEU A 61 -32.74 32.80 24.36
C LEU A 61 -31.64 32.87 25.42
N LYS A 62 -31.74 32.04 26.45
CA LYS A 62 -30.83 31.99 27.61
C LYS A 62 -29.95 30.75 27.60
N LYS A 63 -30.52 29.61 27.18
CA LYS A 63 -29.83 28.32 27.28
C LYS A 63 -30.32 27.36 26.19
N ILE A 64 -29.38 26.61 25.64
CA ILE A 64 -29.64 25.45 24.80
C ILE A 64 -28.97 24.25 25.49
N THR A 65 -29.71 23.18 25.73
CA THR A 65 -29.16 21.93 26.28
C THR A 65 -29.51 20.75 25.40
N LEU A 66 -28.50 20.00 24.98
CA LEU A 66 -28.62 18.78 24.20
C LEU A 66 -28.48 17.54 25.09
N ASP A 67 -29.37 16.57 24.89
CA ASP A 67 -29.47 15.32 25.66
C ASP A 67 -29.50 15.54 27.18
N ASN A 68 -29.99 16.70 27.63
CA ASN A 68 -30.00 17.16 29.02
C ASN A 68 -28.61 17.20 29.70
N LYS A 69 -27.52 17.18 28.92
CA LYS A 69 -26.14 17.08 29.43
C LYS A 69 -25.24 18.17 28.90
N ILE A 70 -25.39 18.49 27.61
CA ILE A 70 -24.42 19.32 26.89
C ILE A 70 -25.03 20.70 26.69
N ASP A 71 -24.43 21.69 27.32
CA ASP A 71 -24.80 23.08 27.11
C ASP A 71 -24.20 23.59 25.80
N ILE A 72 -25.04 24.13 24.92
CA ILE A 72 -24.63 24.60 23.60
C ILE A 72 -24.49 26.12 23.63
N GLY A 73 -23.33 26.61 23.21
CA GLY A 73 -23.09 28.02 23.00
C GLY A 73 -23.85 28.57 21.80
N PHE A 74 -24.35 29.79 21.90
CA PHE A 74 -25.01 30.51 20.82
C PHE A 74 -24.61 31.99 20.86
N ASN A 75 -24.81 32.69 19.75
CA ASN A 75 -24.58 34.14 19.68
C ASN A 75 -25.93 34.86 19.81
N ILE A 76 -26.08 35.66 20.86
CA ILE A 76 -27.32 36.40 21.14
C ILE A 76 -27.69 37.37 20.00
N ASN A 77 -26.71 37.85 19.23
CA ASN A 77 -26.97 38.76 18.10
C ASN A 77 -27.67 38.08 16.92
N TYR A 78 -27.72 36.74 16.90
CA TYR A 78 -28.48 35.98 15.91
C TYR A 78 -29.85 35.53 16.43
N ASN A 79 -30.22 35.89 17.66
CA ASN A 79 -31.53 35.58 18.22
C ASN A 79 -32.54 36.69 17.89
N SER A 80 -33.70 36.27 17.44
CA SER A 80 -34.90 37.07 17.26
C SER A 80 -36.09 36.31 17.81
N ASP A 81 -37.26 36.95 17.85
CA ASP A 81 -38.50 36.28 18.24
C ASP A 81 -38.86 35.07 17.35
N LYS A 82 -38.39 35.05 16.10
CA LYS A 82 -38.76 34.02 15.11
C LYS A 82 -37.69 33.00 14.82
N SER A 83 -36.44 33.32 15.12
CA SER A 83 -35.32 32.45 14.76
C SER A 83 -34.07 32.71 15.59
N PHE A 84 -33.26 31.68 15.73
CA PHE A 84 -31.86 31.78 16.15
C PHE A 84 -31.03 30.68 15.49
N ILE A 85 -29.71 30.83 15.56
CA ILE A 85 -28.76 29.88 14.99
C ILE A 85 -27.78 29.43 16.07
N PHE A 86 -27.48 28.14 16.07
CA PHE A 86 -26.41 27.56 16.90
C PHE A 86 -25.65 26.50 16.11
N THR A 87 -24.50 26.07 16.62
CA THR A 87 -23.71 24.98 16.03
C THR A 87 -23.83 23.74 16.90
N ILE A 88 -24.06 22.58 16.29
CA ILE A 88 -24.16 21.30 16.99
C ILE A 88 -22.76 20.91 17.51
N PRO A 89 -22.54 20.83 18.83
CA PRO A 89 -21.28 20.32 19.35
C PRO A 89 -21.25 18.79 19.22
N PHE A 90 -20.05 18.23 19.24
CA PHE A 90 -19.87 16.80 19.44
C PHE A 90 -18.57 16.53 20.19
N ASP A 91 -18.73 16.10 21.43
CA ASP A 91 -17.67 15.64 22.31
C ASP A 91 -18.21 14.43 23.09
N ASP A 92 -17.68 13.25 22.78
CA ASP A 92 -18.09 11.99 23.39
C ASP A 92 -17.70 11.89 24.87
N LYS A 93 -16.63 12.57 25.28
CA LYS A 93 -16.22 12.67 26.69
C LYS A 93 -17.20 13.49 27.52
N LEU A 94 -17.90 14.44 26.88
CA LEU A 94 -19.00 15.20 27.47
C LEU A 94 -20.36 14.52 27.28
N GLY A 95 -20.39 13.31 26.73
CA GLY A 95 -21.60 12.49 26.59
C GLY A 95 -22.36 12.66 25.29
N SER A 96 -21.74 13.23 24.25
CA SER A 96 -22.37 13.31 22.92
C SER A 96 -22.58 11.92 22.34
N ARG A 97 -23.72 11.72 21.66
CA ARG A 97 -24.08 10.47 21.01
C ARG A 97 -24.83 10.71 19.72
N PHE A 98 -24.82 9.72 18.83
CA PHE A 98 -25.61 9.72 17.60
C PHE A 98 -27.04 9.22 17.84
N GLY A 99 -27.91 9.47 16.86
CA GLY A 99 -29.32 9.12 16.89
C GLY A 99 -30.19 10.20 17.51
N VAL A 100 -31.46 9.86 17.75
CA VAL A 100 -32.47 10.79 18.26
C VAL A 100 -32.20 11.11 19.74
N GLN A 101 -32.23 12.40 20.07
CA GLN A 101 -32.07 12.88 21.44
C GLN A 101 -32.83 14.20 21.69
N PRO A 102 -33.24 14.46 22.94
CA PRO A 102 -33.93 15.70 23.27
C PRO A 102 -32.98 16.89 23.19
N ILE A 103 -33.51 18.01 22.71
CA ILE A 103 -32.86 19.33 22.75
C ILE A 103 -33.84 20.32 23.37
N THR A 104 -33.37 21.05 24.37
CA THR A 104 -34.18 21.98 25.17
C THR A 104 -33.68 23.40 24.97
N PHE A 105 -34.61 24.31 24.70
CA PHE A 105 -34.38 25.74 24.54
C PHE A 105 -35.08 26.49 25.66
N VAL A 106 -34.34 27.30 26.41
CA VAL A 106 -34.88 28.17 27.47
C VAL A 106 -34.85 29.61 26.98
N THR A 107 -36.01 30.24 26.82
CA THR A 107 -36.18 31.62 26.34
C THR A 107 -36.64 32.54 27.48
N ALA A 108 -36.95 33.80 27.17
CA ALA A 108 -37.56 34.70 28.14
C ALA A 108 -39.03 34.33 28.45
N THR A 109 -39.73 33.71 27.50
CA THR A 109 -41.16 33.41 27.53
C THR A 109 -41.49 31.97 27.92
N GLY A 110 -40.50 31.06 27.96
CA GLY A 110 -40.71 29.69 28.40
C GLY A 110 -39.55 28.73 28.10
N SER A 111 -39.83 27.44 28.19
CA SER A 111 -38.89 26.38 27.83
C SER A 111 -39.57 25.42 26.84
N VAL A 112 -38.87 25.07 25.78
CA VAL A 112 -39.36 24.16 24.73
C VAL A 112 -38.38 23.02 24.56
N THR A 113 -38.87 21.78 24.64
CA THR A 113 -38.08 20.58 24.32
C THR A 113 -38.59 19.96 23.03
N LYS A 114 -37.67 19.68 22.11
CA LYS A 114 -37.90 18.95 20.87
C LYS A 114 -36.92 17.78 20.78
N ASN A 115 -37.05 16.97 19.74
CA ASN A 115 -36.08 15.94 19.42
C ASN A 115 -35.27 16.36 18.19
N ILE A 116 -33.98 16.08 18.22
CA ILE A 116 -33.09 16.22 17.07
C ILE A 116 -32.33 14.90 16.89
N GLU A 117 -32.16 14.45 15.66
CA GLU A 117 -31.34 13.29 15.32
C GLU A 117 -29.92 13.72 14.96
N LEU A 118 -28.93 13.23 15.71
CA LEU A 118 -27.53 13.43 15.32
C LEU A 118 -27.06 12.30 14.41
N LEU A 119 -26.79 12.64 13.16
CA LEU A 119 -26.28 11.71 12.16
C LEU A 119 -24.78 11.49 12.35
N GLN A 120 -24.34 10.25 12.17
CA GLN A 120 -22.91 9.92 12.19
C GLN A 120 -22.26 10.28 10.85
N PRO A 121 -21.19 11.09 10.84
CA PRO A 121 -20.46 11.35 9.60
C PRO A 121 -19.79 10.10 9.02
N VAL A 122 -19.56 10.09 7.71
CA VAL A 122 -18.74 9.07 7.05
C VAL A 122 -17.33 9.09 7.68
N PRO A 123 -16.75 7.93 8.01
CA PRO A 123 -15.40 7.87 8.55
C PRO A 123 -14.37 8.36 7.53
N THR A 124 -13.20 8.75 8.02
CA THR A 124 -12.06 9.09 7.15
C THR A 124 -10.86 8.22 7.48
N LEU A 125 -10.01 7.92 6.48
CA LEU A 125 -8.76 7.16 6.64
C LEU A 125 -7.60 8.03 6.14
N THR A 126 -6.90 8.70 7.05
CA THR A 126 -5.92 9.72 6.71
C THR A 126 -4.52 9.14 6.58
N LYS A 127 -4.06 8.40 7.60
CA LYS A 127 -2.67 7.94 7.73
C LYS A 127 -2.60 6.46 8.15
N THR A 128 -1.52 5.81 7.75
CA THR A 128 -1.10 4.51 8.29
C THR A 128 0.25 4.64 8.99
N ASP A 129 0.45 3.87 10.05
CA ASP A 129 1.73 3.79 10.77
C ASP A 129 2.07 2.31 11.07
N PRO A 130 3.11 1.75 10.44
CA PRO A 130 4.03 2.39 9.49
C PRO A 130 3.35 2.85 8.18
N ALA A 131 3.98 3.80 7.49
CA ALA A 131 3.48 4.29 6.20
C ALA A 131 3.53 3.21 5.11
N ILE A 132 4.54 2.34 5.15
CA ILE A 132 4.64 1.12 4.35
C ILE A 132 4.46 -0.06 5.29
N ALA A 133 3.40 -0.82 5.08
CA ALA A 133 3.04 -1.96 5.89
C ALA A 133 3.85 -3.20 5.50
N THR A 134 4.11 -4.06 6.49
CA THR A 134 4.74 -5.36 6.31
C THR A 134 3.68 -6.45 6.54
N PRO A 135 3.44 -7.36 5.59
CA PRO A 135 2.59 -8.53 5.81
C PRO A 135 2.99 -9.29 7.08
N GLY A 136 2.01 -9.71 7.89
CA GLY A 136 2.22 -10.38 9.17
C GLY A 136 2.44 -9.46 10.38
N PHE A 137 2.57 -8.14 10.18
CA PHE A 137 2.79 -7.17 11.27
C PHE A 137 1.55 -6.27 11.52
N PRO A 138 1.43 -5.69 12.74
CA PRO A 138 0.36 -4.74 13.03
C PRO A 138 0.53 -3.44 12.23
N LEU A 139 -0.59 -2.83 11.86
CA LEU A 139 -0.69 -1.56 11.18
C LEU A 139 -1.68 -0.66 11.92
N GLU A 140 -1.22 0.50 12.37
CA GLU A 140 -2.11 1.53 12.94
C GLU A 140 -2.73 2.35 11.79
N ILE A 141 -4.04 2.53 11.85
CA ILE A 141 -4.83 3.31 10.92
C ILE A 141 -5.41 4.51 11.66
N GLN A 142 -5.14 5.71 11.15
CA GLN A 142 -5.60 6.97 11.72
C GLN A 142 -6.65 7.63 10.82
N GLY A 143 -7.58 8.34 11.46
CA GLY A 143 -8.75 8.89 10.78
C GLY A 143 -9.69 9.64 11.71
N THR A 144 -10.97 9.68 11.34
CA THR A 144 -12.04 10.27 12.15
C THR A 144 -13.32 9.43 12.08
N TRP A 145 -14.17 9.59 13.08
CA TRP A 145 -15.52 9.00 13.17
C TRP A 145 -15.55 7.47 13.26
N PHE A 146 -14.56 6.86 13.90
CA PHE A 146 -14.47 5.41 14.17
C PHE A 146 -15.40 4.96 15.31
N TYR A 147 -16.70 5.29 15.20
CA TYR A 147 -17.72 4.86 16.14
C TYR A 147 -18.51 3.68 15.55
N ASN A 148 -18.76 2.66 16.38
CA ASN A 148 -19.55 1.48 16.03
C ASN A 148 -19.10 0.81 14.71
N ILE A 149 -17.80 0.60 14.54
CA ILE A 149 -17.25 -0.06 13.35
C ILE A 149 -17.91 -1.45 13.19
N SER A 150 -18.62 -1.64 12.08
CA SER A 150 -19.33 -2.88 11.77
C SER A 150 -18.46 -3.87 10.99
N SER A 151 -17.49 -3.37 10.22
CA SER A 151 -16.51 -4.22 9.52
C SER A 151 -15.23 -3.48 9.16
N VAL A 152 -14.12 -4.21 9.16
CA VAL A 152 -12.87 -3.80 8.51
C VAL A 152 -12.43 -4.92 7.58
N THR A 153 -12.14 -4.58 6.33
CA THR A 153 -11.62 -5.55 5.35
C THR A 153 -10.36 -5.02 4.66
N LEU A 154 -9.44 -5.92 4.32
CA LEU A 154 -8.28 -5.61 3.51
C LEU A 154 -8.25 -6.56 2.30
N ALA A 155 -8.15 -6.00 1.09
CA ALA A 155 -8.26 -6.75 -0.16
C ALA A 155 -9.56 -7.60 -0.21
N GLY A 156 -10.65 -7.07 0.35
CA GLY A 156 -11.95 -7.76 0.43
C GLY A 156 -12.05 -8.84 1.50
N LYS A 157 -10.96 -9.17 2.22
CA LYS A 157 -10.97 -10.15 3.32
C LYS A 157 -11.21 -9.46 4.67
N PRO A 158 -12.11 -9.97 5.53
CA PRO A 158 -12.27 -9.45 6.89
C PRO A 158 -10.97 -9.51 7.69
N VAL A 159 -10.66 -8.44 8.41
CA VAL A 159 -9.53 -8.38 9.34
C VAL A 159 -10.00 -7.97 10.73
N SER A 160 -9.40 -8.57 11.76
CA SER A 160 -9.62 -8.15 13.14
C SER A 160 -8.99 -6.79 13.38
N TYR A 161 -9.62 -5.99 14.25
CA TYR A 161 -9.12 -4.69 14.67
C TYR A 161 -9.19 -4.51 16.18
N THR A 162 -8.33 -3.65 16.70
CA THR A 162 -8.38 -3.11 18.06
C THR A 162 -8.67 -1.62 17.98
N LEU A 163 -9.77 -1.18 18.59
CA LEU A 163 -10.13 0.24 18.65
C LEU A 163 -9.29 0.93 19.74
N LYS A 164 -8.48 1.92 19.36
CA LYS A 164 -7.74 2.78 20.31
C LYS A 164 -8.54 4.01 20.69
N SER A 165 -9.18 4.63 19.72
CA SER A 165 -10.01 5.83 19.88
C SER A 165 -10.96 5.97 18.69
N SER A 166 -11.84 6.97 18.73
CA SER A 166 -12.66 7.37 17.58
C SER A 166 -11.88 7.88 16.36
N SER A 167 -10.54 7.91 16.44
CA SER A 167 -9.61 8.36 15.40
C SER A 167 -8.46 7.41 15.13
N SER A 168 -8.38 6.26 15.82
CA SER A 168 -7.29 5.29 15.65
C SER A 168 -7.76 3.85 15.89
N ILE A 169 -7.39 2.95 14.97
CA ILE A 169 -7.50 1.50 15.14
C ILE A 169 -6.16 0.84 14.81
N ILE A 170 -5.93 -0.36 15.34
CA ILE A 170 -4.84 -1.24 14.91
C ILE A 170 -5.44 -2.46 14.24
N ILE A 171 -4.92 -2.83 13.07
CA ILE A 171 -5.25 -4.09 12.37
C ILE A 171 -4.01 -4.96 12.24
N GLY A 172 -4.21 -6.28 12.10
CA GLY A 172 -3.15 -7.17 11.62
C GLY A 172 -3.15 -7.21 10.09
N VAL A 173 -1.98 -7.04 9.46
CA VAL A 173 -1.86 -7.20 8.01
C VAL A 173 -1.72 -8.69 7.70
N PRO A 174 -2.64 -9.29 6.91
CA PRO A 174 -2.51 -10.68 6.47
C PRO A 174 -1.18 -10.96 5.78
N GLU A 175 -0.60 -12.14 5.97
CA GLU A 175 0.69 -12.53 5.36
C GLU A 175 0.65 -12.58 3.83
N ASP A 176 -0.53 -12.81 3.25
CA ASP A 176 -0.75 -12.85 1.80
C ASP A 176 -1.21 -11.50 1.22
N ALA A 177 -1.16 -10.42 2.00
CA ALA A 177 -1.51 -9.09 1.51
C ALA A 177 -0.50 -8.61 0.46
N VAL A 178 -0.99 -8.17 -0.69
CA VAL A 178 -0.16 -7.72 -1.82
C VAL A 178 -0.25 -6.21 -2.02
N PHE A 179 0.78 -5.64 -2.66
CA PHE A 179 0.80 -4.22 -3.05
C PHE A 179 -0.50 -3.81 -3.75
N GLY A 180 -1.07 -2.66 -3.35
CA GLY A 180 -2.33 -2.15 -3.90
C GLY A 180 -3.59 -2.64 -3.17
N SER A 181 -3.47 -3.38 -2.07
CA SER A 181 -4.62 -3.81 -1.26
C SER A 181 -5.46 -2.63 -0.75
N GLU A 182 -6.78 -2.65 -1.04
CA GLU A 182 -7.76 -1.69 -0.54
C GLU A 182 -8.19 -2.06 0.88
N LEU A 183 -8.00 -1.15 1.83
CA LEU A 183 -8.60 -1.16 3.16
C LEU A 183 -9.98 -0.52 3.08
N VAL A 184 -10.99 -1.20 3.60
CA VAL A 184 -12.37 -0.71 3.71
C VAL A 184 -12.80 -0.75 5.17
N LEU A 185 -13.29 0.37 5.67
CA LEU A 185 -13.84 0.51 7.02
C LEU A 185 -15.29 0.97 6.93
N THR A 186 -16.19 0.24 7.59
CA THR A 186 -17.64 0.52 7.57
C THR A 186 -18.11 0.91 8.96
N THR A 187 -18.89 1.99 9.04
CA THR A 187 -19.65 2.40 10.23
C THR A 187 -21.10 2.68 9.82
N PRO A 188 -22.03 2.89 10.78
CA PRO A 188 -23.37 3.37 10.47
C PRO A 188 -23.41 4.68 9.68
N GLY A 189 -22.37 5.52 9.82
CA GLY A 189 -22.24 6.77 9.07
C GLY A 189 -21.78 6.60 7.62
N GLY A 190 -21.29 5.43 7.23
CA GLY A 190 -20.90 5.12 5.86
C GLY A 190 -19.62 4.29 5.74
N ILE A 191 -19.01 4.33 4.55
CA ILE A 191 -17.83 3.54 4.19
C ILE A 191 -16.67 4.46 3.88
N ALA A 192 -15.51 4.17 4.46
CA ALA A 192 -14.22 4.78 4.10
C ALA A 192 -13.31 3.76 3.42
N LYS A 193 -12.55 4.22 2.44
CA LYS A 193 -11.62 3.39 1.66
C LYS A 193 -10.25 4.02 1.58
N LYS A 194 -9.20 3.20 1.60
CA LYS A 194 -7.81 3.64 1.41
C LYS A 194 -6.96 2.52 0.84
N VAL A 195 -6.13 2.81 -0.14
CA VAL A 195 -5.08 1.86 -0.58
C VAL A 195 -3.93 1.90 0.41
N ILE A 196 -3.57 0.74 0.94
CA ILE A 196 -2.43 0.59 1.85
C ILE A 196 -1.17 0.34 1.03
N GLN A 197 -0.09 1.02 1.38
CA GLN A 197 1.23 0.74 0.81
C GLN A 197 1.81 -0.48 1.51
N LEU A 198 2.14 -1.51 0.75
CA LEU A 198 2.80 -2.73 1.22
C LEU A 198 4.15 -2.84 0.52
N LEU A 199 5.12 -3.50 1.15
CA LEU A 199 6.34 -3.88 0.43
C LEU A 199 5.93 -4.77 -0.77
N PRO A 200 6.52 -4.57 -1.97
CA PRO A 200 6.37 -5.53 -3.05
C PRO A 200 6.84 -6.92 -2.56
N PRO A 201 6.21 -8.02 -3.01
CA PRO A 201 6.63 -9.35 -2.60
C PRO A 201 8.10 -9.55 -2.96
N VAL A 202 8.91 -9.94 -1.97
CA VAL A 202 10.30 -10.33 -2.19
C VAL A 202 10.25 -11.71 -2.85
N THR A 203 10.52 -11.82 -4.15
CA THR A 203 10.83 -13.13 -4.73
C THR A 203 12.12 -13.62 -4.07
N PRO A 204 12.10 -14.73 -3.30
CA PRO A 204 13.34 -15.25 -2.73
C PRO A 204 14.29 -15.59 -3.88
N GLU A 205 15.54 -15.15 -3.75
CA GLU A 205 16.57 -15.47 -4.72
C GLU A 205 16.74 -17.00 -4.79
N ILE A 206 16.53 -17.57 -5.97
CA ILE A 206 16.74 -19.00 -6.20
C ILE A 206 18.20 -19.18 -6.57
N ILE A 207 18.91 -20.08 -5.87
CA ILE A 207 20.32 -20.40 -6.14
C ILE A 207 20.43 -21.90 -6.42
N VAL A 208 20.92 -22.23 -7.60
CA VAL A 208 21.27 -23.60 -8.00
C VAL A 208 22.77 -23.69 -8.05
N ILE A 209 23.37 -24.50 -7.18
CA ILE A 209 24.79 -24.83 -7.27
C ILE A 209 24.93 -25.84 -8.41
N VAL A 210 25.57 -25.41 -9.49
CA VAL A 210 25.83 -26.27 -10.65
C VAL A 210 27.01 -27.16 -10.29
N SER A 211 28.14 -26.56 -9.90
CA SER A 211 29.29 -27.29 -9.42
C SER A 211 30.16 -26.40 -8.53
N ASP A 212 30.61 -26.96 -7.42
CA ASP A 212 31.64 -26.42 -6.54
C ASP A 212 32.88 -27.32 -6.53
N PHE A 213 32.94 -28.32 -7.42
CA PHE A 213 34.00 -29.33 -7.51
C PHE A 213 34.32 -30.11 -6.22
N ASP A 214 33.49 -29.96 -5.18
CA ASP A 214 33.59 -30.60 -3.87
C ASP A 214 32.38 -31.50 -3.54
N GLY A 215 31.43 -31.61 -4.48
CA GLY A 215 30.36 -32.60 -4.47
C GLY A 215 29.00 -32.07 -4.04
N ASN A 216 28.85 -30.76 -3.77
CA ASN A 216 27.56 -30.17 -3.39
C ASN A 216 26.76 -29.63 -4.58
N GLY A 217 27.31 -29.70 -5.79
CA GLY A 217 26.64 -29.28 -7.02
C GLY A 217 25.64 -30.29 -7.58
N THR A 218 24.69 -29.79 -8.36
CA THR A 218 23.77 -30.60 -9.20
C THR A 218 24.49 -31.35 -10.33
N ARG A 219 25.73 -30.97 -10.63
CA ARG A 219 26.62 -31.56 -11.61
C ARG A 219 27.98 -31.86 -10.98
N THR A 220 28.31 -33.15 -10.82
CA THR A 220 29.51 -33.60 -10.10
C THR A 220 30.58 -34.22 -11.00
N ASN A 221 30.22 -34.70 -12.19
CA ASN A 221 31.14 -35.35 -13.12
C ASN A 221 31.44 -34.42 -14.28
N TRP A 222 32.64 -33.85 -14.33
CA TRP A 222 33.06 -32.94 -15.38
C TRP A 222 34.14 -33.58 -16.26
N ASP A 223 33.99 -33.42 -17.56
CA ASP A 223 34.95 -33.84 -18.56
C ASP A 223 35.26 -32.67 -19.50
N ALA A 224 36.35 -32.79 -20.25
CA ALA A 224 36.75 -31.80 -21.24
C ALA A 224 36.95 -32.41 -22.62
N TYR A 225 36.77 -31.60 -23.66
CA TYR A 225 36.71 -32.01 -25.05
C TYR A 225 37.36 -30.97 -25.97
N GLY A 226 37.50 -31.33 -27.25
CA GLY A 226 38.09 -30.49 -28.29
C GLY A 226 39.60 -30.33 -28.12
N ASP A 227 40.10 -29.17 -28.50
CA ASP A 227 41.52 -28.80 -28.55
C ASP A 227 42.16 -28.54 -27.18
N LYS A 228 41.72 -29.24 -26.12
CA LYS A 228 42.36 -29.15 -24.81
C LYS A 228 43.73 -29.82 -24.80
N ASP A 229 44.63 -29.32 -23.97
CA ASP A 229 45.86 -30.04 -23.60
C ASP A 229 45.57 -30.98 -22.42
N SER A 230 45.14 -30.41 -21.29
CA SER A 230 44.79 -31.17 -20.08
C SER A 230 43.61 -30.55 -19.34
N PHE A 231 42.95 -31.37 -18.53
CA PHE A 231 41.83 -30.97 -17.68
C PHE A 231 41.90 -31.70 -16.34
N ASN A 232 41.66 -30.98 -15.24
CA ASN A 232 41.59 -31.55 -13.90
C ASN A 232 40.48 -30.85 -13.11
N ALA A 233 39.44 -31.59 -12.73
CA ALA A 233 38.29 -31.09 -11.96
C ALA A 233 38.50 -31.17 -10.42
N SER A 234 39.69 -31.50 -9.95
CA SER A 234 39.99 -31.74 -8.53
C SER A 234 41.31 -31.11 -8.10
N THR A 235 41.62 -29.92 -8.63
CA THR A 235 42.83 -29.19 -8.25
C THR A 235 42.60 -28.54 -6.89
N ALA A 236 43.44 -28.84 -5.90
CA ALA A 236 43.26 -28.31 -4.54
C ALA A 236 43.70 -26.85 -4.41
N ASN A 237 43.21 -26.18 -3.35
CA ASN A 237 43.50 -24.78 -2.98
C ASN A 237 42.81 -23.75 -3.89
N GLY A 238 41.56 -24.04 -4.28
CA GLY A 238 40.65 -23.07 -4.86
C GLY A 238 40.03 -22.14 -3.81
N PRO A 239 39.11 -21.26 -4.22
CA PRO A 239 38.37 -20.37 -3.32
C PRO A 239 37.65 -21.13 -2.20
N THR A 240 37.08 -22.30 -2.50
CA THR A 240 36.30 -23.09 -1.55
C THR A 240 36.65 -24.58 -1.52
N GLY A 241 37.89 -24.95 -1.81
CA GLY A 241 38.32 -26.35 -1.80
C GLY A 241 38.94 -26.75 -3.12
N ASN A 242 38.33 -27.70 -3.83
CA ASN A 242 38.79 -28.11 -5.15
C ASN A 242 38.27 -27.15 -6.22
N TYR A 243 39.01 -27.03 -7.32
CA TYR A 243 38.60 -26.27 -8.49
C TYR A 243 38.99 -26.99 -9.78
N ALA A 244 38.39 -26.54 -10.88
CA ALA A 244 38.68 -27.04 -12.21
C ALA A 244 39.79 -26.23 -12.90
N THR A 245 40.72 -26.94 -13.54
CA THR A 245 41.77 -26.36 -14.38
C THR A 245 41.62 -26.89 -15.80
N LEU A 246 41.49 -25.99 -16.78
CA LEU A 246 41.51 -26.33 -18.21
C LEU A 246 42.73 -25.68 -18.86
N VAL A 247 43.57 -26.50 -19.49
CA VAL A 247 44.80 -26.07 -20.16
C VAL A 247 44.61 -26.12 -21.66
N TRP A 248 44.98 -25.04 -22.33
CA TRP A 248 45.08 -24.94 -23.77
C TRP A 248 46.51 -24.57 -24.17
N ALA A 249 47.19 -25.51 -24.83
CA ALA A 249 48.56 -25.34 -25.32
C ALA A 249 48.64 -24.70 -26.72
N GLY A 250 47.50 -24.25 -27.27
CA GLY A 250 47.47 -23.53 -28.54
C GLY A 250 47.01 -24.30 -29.76
N SER A 251 46.59 -25.55 -29.60
CA SER A 251 46.00 -26.32 -30.70
C SER A 251 44.75 -25.62 -31.25
N ASN A 252 44.57 -25.64 -32.56
CA ASN A 252 43.37 -25.16 -33.25
C ASN A 252 42.82 -26.21 -34.24
N ALA A 253 43.15 -27.49 -34.01
CA ALA A 253 42.83 -28.57 -34.93
C ALA A 253 41.31 -28.75 -35.12
N ASN A 254 40.53 -28.62 -34.05
CA ASN A 254 39.07 -28.72 -34.07
C ASN A 254 38.39 -27.36 -34.12
N GLY A 255 39.07 -26.29 -33.68
CA GLY A 255 38.53 -24.94 -33.61
C GLY A 255 37.56 -24.70 -32.45
N TYR A 256 37.46 -25.67 -31.53
CA TYR A 256 36.76 -25.53 -30.26
C TYR A 256 37.47 -26.31 -29.15
N ASN A 257 37.31 -25.85 -27.92
CA ASN A 257 37.61 -26.60 -26.69
C ASN A 257 36.56 -26.27 -25.63
N GLY A 258 36.49 -27.10 -24.60
CA GLY A 258 35.70 -26.79 -23.41
C GLY A 258 35.63 -27.93 -22.44
N SER A 259 34.95 -27.68 -21.33
CA SER A 259 34.61 -28.64 -20.31
C SER A 259 33.14 -28.51 -19.94
N SER A 260 32.53 -29.62 -19.54
CA SER A 260 31.16 -29.66 -19.07
C SER A 260 30.89 -30.91 -18.26
N ALA A 261 29.81 -30.87 -17.49
CA ALA A 261 29.20 -32.05 -16.89
C ALA A 261 28.02 -32.61 -17.68
N GLY A 262 27.86 -32.17 -18.93
CA GLY A 262 26.79 -32.61 -19.82
C GLY A 262 25.43 -31.98 -19.52
N GLY A 263 24.50 -32.25 -20.43
CA GLY A 263 23.10 -31.88 -20.28
C GLY A 263 22.34 -32.78 -19.30
N GLY A 264 21.08 -32.43 -19.04
CA GLY A 264 20.19 -33.19 -18.17
C GLY A 264 18.92 -32.41 -17.87
N ALA A 265 18.42 -32.54 -16.63
CA ALA A 265 17.37 -31.65 -16.13
C ALA A 265 17.82 -30.18 -16.21
N ASN A 266 16.88 -29.31 -16.56
CA ASN A 266 17.06 -27.86 -16.54
C ASN A 266 17.26 -27.34 -15.12
N PHE A 267 18.01 -26.24 -14.98
CA PHE A 267 18.39 -25.72 -13.66
C PHE A 267 17.25 -25.00 -12.95
N LEU A 268 16.39 -24.31 -13.70
CA LEU A 268 15.31 -23.48 -13.16
C LEU A 268 13.94 -24.02 -13.59
N SER A 269 12.92 -23.86 -12.75
CA SER A 269 11.55 -24.24 -13.11
C SER A 269 10.99 -23.36 -14.23
N ALA A 270 9.93 -23.83 -14.91
CA ALA A 270 9.29 -23.10 -16.00
C ALA A 270 8.74 -21.70 -15.63
N ALA A 271 8.54 -21.43 -14.33
CA ALA A 271 8.13 -20.12 -13.83
C ALA A 271 9.27 -19.08 -13.82
N ASN A 272 10.53 -19.53 -13.94
CA ASN A 272 11.73 -18.70 -13.81
C ASN A 272 12.46 -18.62 -15.16
N ASN A 273 11.79 -18.03 -16.15
CA ASN A 273 12.22 -18.03 -17.55
C ASN A 273 12.90 -16.73 -18.03
N ASP A 274 12.87 -15.68 -17.22
CA ASP A 274 13.38 -14.36 -17.59
C ASP A 274 14.91 -14.28 -17.55
N ALA A 275 15.53 -14.11 -18.71
CA ALA A 275 16.98 -13.96 -18.86
C ALA A 275 17.54 -12.70 -18.18
N THR A 276 16.76 -11.61 -18.05
CA THR A 276 17.20 -10.36 -17.41
C THR A 276 17.31 -10.49 -15.88
N LYS A 277 16.63 -11.50 -15.34
CA LYS A 277 16.58 -11.85 -13.91
C LYS A 277 17.47 -13.03 -13.55
N THR A 278 18.14 -13.63 -14.53
CA THR A 278 18.95 -14.82 -14.34
C THR A 278 20.43 -14.50 -14.47
N PHE A 279 21.22 -15.05 -13.55
CA PHE A 279 22.66 -14.82 -13.49
C PHE A 279 23.41 -16.14 -13.40
N ILE A 280 24.59 -16.20 -14.03
CA ILE A 280 25.61 -17.19 -13.73
C ILE A 280 26.70 -16.52 -12.92
N ASP A 281 26.91 -17.03 -11.70
CA ASP A 281 28.11 -16.72 -10.95
C ASP A 281 29.13 -17.82 -11.13
N ILE A 282 30.38 -17.43 -11.30
CA ILE A 282 31.52 -18.35 -11.41
C ILE A 282 32.74 -17.67 -10.83
N ASP A 283 33.46 -18.36 -9.96
CA ASP A 283 34.77 -17.91 -9.52
C ASP A 283 35.78 -18.25 -10.60
N VAL A 284 36.60 -17.28 -11.00
CA VAL A 284 37.56 -17.44 -12.09
C VAL A 284 38.93 -16.89 -11.75
N SER A 285 39.94 -17.53 -12.32
CA SER A 285 41.34 -17.12 -12.31
C SER A 285 42.01 -17.67 -13.58
N ALA A 286 43.21 -17.21 -13.88
CA ALA A 286 44.03 -17.74 -14.97
C ALA A 286 45.51 -17.69 -14.62
N ASN A 287 46.35 -18.34 -15.41
CA ASN A 287 47.81 -18.18 -15.31
C ASN A 287 48.32 -16.82 -15.80
N VAL A 288 47.53 -16.09 -16.60
CA VAL A 288 47.97 -14.86 -17.25
C VAL A 288 46.80 -13.92 -17.51
N VAL A 289 47.05 -12.61 -17.39
CA VAL A 289 46.08 -11.56 -17.76
C VAL A 289 45.83 -11.61 -19.27
N GLY A 290 44.57 -11.40 -19.66
CA GLY A 290 44.13 -11.49 -21.05
C GLY A 290 43.61 -12.87 -21.45
N ALA A 291 43.84 -13.92 -20.64
CA ALA A 291 43.22 -15.23 -20.82
C ALA A 291 41.71 -15.08 -21.01
N GLN A 292 41.16 -15.71 -22.04
CA GLN A 292 39.79 -15.47 -22.46
C GLN A 292 38.90 -16.70 -22.21
N PHE A 293 37.93 -16.52 -21.33
CA PHE A 293 36.91 -17.51 -21.04
C PHE A 293 35.82 -17.48 -22.11
N ALA A 294 35.33 -18.66 -22.45
CA ALA A 294 34.08 -18.88 -23.17
C ALA A 294 33.10 -19.59 -22.24
N ILE A 295 32.05 -18.91 -21.80
CA ILE A 295 30.95 -19.52 -21.06
C ILE A 295 29.85 -19.80 -22.06
N GLN A 296 29.50 -21.07 -22.24
CA GLN A 296 28.51 -21.49 -23.22
C GLN A 296 27.38 -22.26 -22.56
N LEU A 297 26.18 -22.11 -23.12
CA LEU A 297 24.95 -22.75 -22.63
C LEU A 297 24.37 -23.62 -23.73
N ASN A 298 23.88 -24.79 -23.36
CA ASN A 298 22.89 -25.50 -24.17
C ASN A 298 21.54 -25.51 -23.44
N THR A 299 20.48 -25.57 -24.23
CA THR A 299 19.11 -25.69 -23.74
C THR A 299 18.49 -27.02 -24.15
N ILE A 300 17.43 -27.42 -23.44
CA ILE A 300 16.64 -28.62 -23.75
C ILE A 300 15.97 -28.58 -25.13
N ASP A 301 15.83 -27.39 -25.74
CA ASP A 301 15.31 -27.20 -27.09
C ASP A 301 16.43 -27.08 -28.15
N ASN A 302 17.64 -27.56 -27.83
CA ASN A 302 18.80 -27.64 -28.72
C ASN A 302 19.28 -26.28 -29.25
N LYS A 303 19.04 -25.20 -28.50
CA LYS A 303 19.66 -23.90 -28.76
C LYS A 303 20.96 -23.78 -27.98
N ASN A 304 21.84 -22.95 -28.49
CA ASN A 304 23.14 -22.69 -27.89
C ASN A 304 23.42 -21.20 -27.80
N TYR A 305 24.13 -20.83 -26.74
CA TYR A 305 24.43 -19.45 -26.42
C TYR A 305 25.82 -19.35 -25.82
N GLY A 306 26.41 -18.17 -25.82
CA GLY A 306 27.67 -17.94 -25.15
C GLY A 306 27.94 -16.50 -24.74
N TYR A 307 28.86 -16.38 -23.80
CA TYR A 307 29.37 -15.12 -23.28
C TYR A 307 30.88 -15.27 -23.09
N ASN A 308 31.64 -14.43 -23.78
CA ASN A 308 33.10 -14.47 -23.78
C ASN A 308 33.65 -13.27 -23.03
N PHE A 309 34.65 -13.46 -22.18
CA PHE A 309 35.30 -12.36 -21.46
C PHE A 309 36.77 -12.62 -21.18
N LYS A 310 37.54 -11.55 -20.99
CA LYS A 310 38.96 -11.61 -20.64
C LYS A 310 39.16 -11.44 -19.15
N ILE A 311 40.11 -12.19 -18.60
CA ILE A 311 40.60 -12.03 -17.25
C ILE A 311 41.52 -10.81 -17.18
N THR A 312 41.25 -9.92 -16.22
CA THR A 312 42.04 -8.70 -15.99
C THR A 312 42.97 -8.81 -14.78
N ASP A 313 42.80 -9.84 -13.95
CA ASP A 313 43.62 -10.14 -12.77
C ASP A 313 43.70 -11.66 -12.60
N VAL A 314 44.89 -12.18 -12.29
CA VAL A 314 45.13 -13.61 -12.05
C VAL A 314 44.66 -14.07 -10.66
N ASN A 315 44.33 -13.15 -9.75
CA ASN A 315 43.69 -13.47 -8.48
C ASN A 315 42.27 -14.02 -8.72
N TRP A 316 41.81 -14.87 -7.80
CA TRP A 316 40.43 -15.37 -7.81
C TRP A 316 39.43 -14.22 -7.68
N THR A 317 38.47 -14.17 -8.60
CA THR A 317 37.36 -13.22 -8.56
C THR A 317 36.07 -13.88 -8.99
N THR A 318 34.95 -13.53 -8.35
CA THR A 318 33.63 -13.94 -8.83
C THR A 318 33.22 -13.09 -10.02
N LYS A 319 32.83 -13.73 -11.11
CA LYS A 319 32.17 -13.09 -12.26
C LYS A 319 30.69 -13.41 -12.23
N THR A 320 29.88 -12.36 -12.22
CA THR A 320 28.43 -12.44 -12.39
C THR A 320 28.09 -12.08 -13.82
N LEU A 321 27.49 -13.02 -14.54
CA LEU A 321 27.07 -12.88 -15.93
C LEU A 321 25.55 -12.86 -15.98
N THR A 322 24.93 -11.80 -16.50
CA THR A 322 23.48 -11.85 -16.76
C THR A 322 23.21 -12.63 -18.04
N LEU A 323 22.20 -13.50 -18.01
CA LEU A 323 21.81 -14.30 -19.17
C LEU A 323 21.34 -13.43 -20.34
N ALA A 324 20.84 -12.22 -20.07
CA ALA A 324 20.45 -11.27 -21.11
C ALA A 324 21.61 -10.77 -21.99
N ASP A 325 22.86 -10.85 -21.51
CA ASP A 325 24.03 -10.41 -22.26
C ASP A 325 24.63 -11.52 -23.14
N PHE A 326 24.08 -12.73 -23.09
CA PHE A 326 24.54 -13.83 -23.93
C PHE A 326 24.18 -13.59 -25.40
N LYS A 327 24.97 -14.19 -26.29
CA LYS A 327 24.72 -14.21 -27.73
C LYS A 327 24.45 -15.62 -28.20
N ASP A 328 23.75 -15.78 -29.31
CA ASP A 328 23.58 -17.08 -29.95
C ASP A 328 24.88 -17.59 -30.59
N ASN A 329 24.81 -18.76 -31.23
CA ASN A 329 25.93 -19.40 -31.91
C ASN A 329 27.18 -19.47 -31.02
N TYR A 330 27.00 -20.01 -29.81
CA TYR A 330 28.07 -20.15 -28.80
C TYR A 330 28.81 -18.84 -28.45
N GLY A 331 28.14 -17.70 -28.55
CA GLY A 331 28.70 -16.39 -28.21
C GLY A 331 29.23 -15.57 -29.39
N PHE A 332 29.10 -16.10 -30.62
CA PHE A 332 29.66 -15.50 -31.83
C PHE A 332 28.62 -14.90 -32.78
N GLY A 333 27.33 -15.05 -32.52
CA GLY A 333 26.29 -14.44 -33.34
C GLY A 333 25.60 -13.25 -32.68
N ASP A 334 24.29 -13.17 -32.84
CA ASP A 334 23.46 -12.04 -32.42
C ASP A 334 23.08 -12.12 -30.93
N PRO A 335 22.69 -10.98 -30.30
CA PRO A 335 22.17 -10.99 -28.93
C PRO A 335 21.01 -11.98 -28.76
N ALA A 336 21.07 -12.79 -27.70
CA ALA A 336 20.14 -13.88 -27.42
C ALA A 336 18.81 -13.39 -26.83
N THR A 337 18.09 -12.53 -27.54
CA THR A 337 16.85 -11.88 -27.05
C THR A 337 15.71 -12.86 -26.75
N THR A 338 15.79 -14.10 -27.25
CA THR A 338 14.81 -15.16 -27.01
C THR A 338 15.28 -16.23 -26.02
N LEU A 339 16.36 -15.99 -25.28
CA LEU A 339 16.88 -16.93 -24.28
C LEU A 339 15.85 -17.14 -23.18
N ASP A 340 15.40 -18.39 -23.03
CA ASP A 340 14.54 -18.83 -21.93
C ASP A 340 15.43 -19.46 -20.85
N ALA A 341 15.57 -18.77 -19.72
CA ALA A 341 16.43 -19.20 -18.62
C ALA A 341 16.01 -20.55 -18.03
N SER A 342 14.70 -20.87 -18.07
CA SER A 342 14.18 -22.12 -17.52
C SER A 342 14.56 -23.35 -18.35
N LYS A 343 15.06 -23.15 -19.57
CA LYS A 343 15.43 -24.24 -20.49
C LYS A 343 16.92 -24.57 -20.48
N VAL A 344 17.75 -23.76 -19.83
CA VAL A 344 19.19 -24.00 -19.74
C VAL A 344 19.42 -25.28 -18.93
N ASN A 345 20.11 -26.25 -19.53
CA ASN A 345 20.37 -27.56 -18.92
C ASN A 345 21.83 -27.97 -18.88
N GLU A 346 22.69 -27.21 -19.55
CA GLU A 346 24.13 -27.45 -19.60
C GLU A 346 24.87 -26.12 -19.58
N ILE A 347 25.92 -26.05 -18.76
CA ILE A 347 26.90 -24.98 -18.77
C ILE A 347 28.25 -25.59 -19.17
N LYS A 348 28.95 -24.87 -20.04
CA LYS A 348 30.25 -25.25 -20.58
C LYS A 348 31.22 -24.12 -20.31
N VAL A 349 32.45 -24.47 -19.95
CA VAL A 349 33.53 -23.52 -19.70
C VAL A 349 34.68 -23.85 -20.65
N GLY A 350 35.10 -22.91 -21.47
CA GLY A 350 36.16 -23.11 -22.45
C GLY A 350 37.09 -21.91 -22.55
N ILE A 351 38.06 -22.03 -23.45
CA ILE A 351 39.03 -20.98 -23.79
C ILE A 351 38.76 -20.54 -25.23
N VAL A 352 38.61 -19.24 -25.45
CA VAL A 352 38.51 -18.70 -26.82
C VAL A 352 39.85 -18.83 -27.53
N GLN A 353 39.87 -19.58 -28.64
CA GLN A 353 41.12 -19.97 -29.32
C GLN A 353 41.58 -18.97 -30.40
N SER A 354 40.76 -17.98 -30.74
CA SER A 354 41.08 -16.97 -31.75
C SER A 354 41.87 -15.77 -31.21
N ASP A 355 42.28 -15.80 -29.94
CA ASP A 355 42.91 -14.67 -29.25
C ASP A 355 44.18 -15.10 -28.48
N THR A 356 44.92 -14.12 -27.99
CA THR A 356 46.10 -14.25 -27.14
C THR A 356 45.75 -13.92 -25.68
N PRO A 357 46.49 -14.45 -24.68
CA PRO A 357 47.72 -15.24 -24.77
C PRO A 357 47.49 -16.73 -25.03
N ASN A 358 48.52 -17.37 -25.57
CA ASN A 358 48.58 -18.79 -25.83
C ASN A 358 50.03 -19.24 -25.53
N PRO A 359 50.27 -20.20 -24.62
CA PRO A 359 49.29 -21.07 -23.94
C PRO A 359 48.49 -20.34 -22.85
N THR A 360 47.31 -20.86 -22.55
CA THR A 360 46.42 -20.37 -21.49
C THR A 360 45.96 -21.50 -20.58
N ILE A 361 45.94 -21.22 -19.28
CA ILE A 361 45.36 -22.06 -18.24
C ILE A 361 44.26 -21.25 -17.57
N ILE A 362 43.01 -21.68 -17.74
CA ILE A 362 41.90 -21.12 -16.97
C ILE A 362 41.60 -21.98 -15.76
N LYS A 363 41.22 -21.32 -14.66
CA LYS A 363 40.84 -21.91 -13.39
C LYS A 363 39.47 -21.42 -13.03
N TYR A 364 38.58 -22.31 -12.61
CA TYR A 364 37.24 -21.91 -12.23
C TYR A 364 36.61 -22.81 -11.18
N ASP A 365 35.70 -22.23 -10.41
CA ASP A 365 35.05 -22.84 -9.26
C ASP A 365 33.65 -22.21 -9.03
N ASN A 366 32.85 -22.78 -8.13
CA ASN A 366 31.59 -22.20 -7.62
C ASN A 366 30.59 -21.74 -8.68
N ILE A 367 30.35 -22.57 -9.70
CA ILE A 367 29.37 -22.28 -10.75
C ILE A 367 27.96 -22.34 -10.15
N LYS A 368 27.24 -21.22 -10.19
CA LYS A 368 25.87 -21.09 -9.67
C LYS A 368 24.97 -20.43 -10.70
N VAL A 369 23.73 -20.90 -10.79
CA VAL A 369 22.64 -20.19 -11.48
C VAL A 369 21.77 -19.51 -10.43
N ARG A 370 21.56 -18.19 -10.56
CA ARG A 370 20.71 -17.39 -9.66
C ARG A 370 19.54 -16.76 -10.40
N TYR A 371 18.38 -16.69 -9.77
CA TYR A 371 17.17 -16.02 -10.31
C TYR A 371 16.57 -15.03 -9.29
N LYS A 372 16.26 -13.80 -9.72
CA LYS A 372 15.79 -12.70 -8.84
C LYS A 372 14.43 -12.11 -9.22
#